data_AF-A0A7Y9KCI2-F1
#
_entry.id   AF-A0A7Y9KCI2-F1
#
_cell.length_a   1.000
_cell.length_b   1.000
_cell.length_c   1.000
_cell.angle_alpha   90.00
_cell.angle_beta   90.00
_cell.angle_gamma   90.00
#
_symmetry.space_group_name_H-M   'P 1'
#
loop_
_entity.id
_entity.type
_entity.pdbx_description
1 polymer ?
#
loop_
_entity_poly.entity_id
_entity_poly.type
_entity_poly.pdbx_seq_one_letter_code
_entity_poly.pdbx_strand_id
1 'polypeptide(L)'
;MPSTLPDGDPVPADGALPGSALHGLGKRPFAFYVHVPFCVTRCGYCDFNTYTATELGPGASRDSYADTAIREVRMARRVLGDVDLPVKTVFVGGGTPTLLPPDDLGRVLSAIDVEFGLAPGAEVTTEANPESVDEASIGKLREAGFTRVSYGMQSAREHVLAVLERAHTPGRVPQVVEWTRKAGFEHINLDLIYGTPGETDDDWRGSLEAALAAEPDHVSAYALIVEEGTRLAAQVRRGELTAPDDDAMADRYLIAEELLSGHGLHWYEISNWAADPRAACRHNMLYWTGADWWGVGPGAHSHVGGTRWWNVKHPAAYAARLAEGTTPAHAREILTDEDRHIERVMLELRLAQGCPAHLLDDEAARRAVRDGLIEPAPYEQGRAVLTLKGRLLADAVVRALT
;
A
#
# COMPACT_ATOMS: atom_id res chain seq x y z
N MET A 1 2.39 -6.82 6.99
CA MET A 1 3.82 -6.97 7.35
C MET A 1 3.90 -8.02 8.45
N PRO A 2 4.42 -9.23 8.18
CA PRO A 2 4.45 -10.28 9.19
C PRO A 2 5.12 -9.78 10.47
N SER A 3 4.65 -10.23 11.64
CA SER A 3 5.20 -9.82 12.94
C SER A 3 6.70 -10.15 13.07
N THR A 4 7.16 -11.16 12.34
CA THR A 4 8.57 -11.54 12.14
C THR A 4 9.02 -11.12 10.73
N LEU A 5 10.22 -10.53 10.59
CA LEU A 5 10.78 -10.26 9.26
C LEU A 5 11.12 -11.60 8.56
N PRO A 6 11.07 -11.67 7.22
CA PRO A 6 11.55 -12.85 6.51
C PRO A 6 13.02 -13.11 6.82
N ASP A 7 13.41 -14.39 6.78
CA ASP A 7 14.81 -14.77 6.72
C ASP A 7 15.41 -14.30 5.38
N GLY A 8 16.72 -14.09 5.33
CA GLY A 8 17.39 -13.71 4.10
C GLY A 8 18.90 -13.58 4.28
N ASP A 9 19.56 -13.29 3.16
CA ASP A 9 21.00 -13.07 3.13
C ASP A 9 21.37 -11.74 3.80
N PRO A 10 22.54 -11.65 4.45
CA PRO A 10 23.02 -10.39 5.00
C PRO A 10 23.28 -9.37 3.88
N VAL A 11 22.95 -8.11 4.17
CA VAL A 11 23.26 -6.98 3.29
C VAL A 11 24.64 -6.41 3.64
N PRO A 12 25.51 -6.14 2.66
CA PRO A 12 26.78 -5.45 2.88
C PRO A 12 26.59 -4.15 3.65
N ALA A 13 27.56 -3.79 4.51
CA ALA A 13 27.44 -2.63 5.40
C ALA A 13 27.22 -1.30 4.67
N ASP A 14 27.71 -1.18 3.43
CA ASP A 14 27.52 -0.04 2.55
C ASP A 14 26.17 -0.04 1.80
N GLY A 15 25.36 -1.08 1.96
CA GLY A 15 24.07 -1.26 1.28
C GLY A 15 24.18 -1.75 -0.16
N ALA A 16 25.38 -2.16 -0.62
CA ALA A 16 25.59 -2.53 -2.01
C ALA A 16 24.66 -3.66 -2.49
N LEU A 17 24.04 -3.44 -3.65
CA LEU A 17 23.23 -4.43 -4.34
C LEU A 17 24.12 -5.36 -5.22
N PRO A 18 23.69 -6.60 -5.48
CA PRO A 18 24.34 -7.43 -6.49
C PRO A 18 24.39 -6.73 -7.85
N GLY A 19 25.46 -6.90 -8.61
CA GLY A 19 25.59 -6.26 -9.93
C GLY A 19 24.46 -6.62 -10.91
N SER A 20 23.87 -7.82 -10.76
CA SER A 20 22.69 -8.25 -11.52
C SER A 20 21.44 -7.41 -11.26
N ALA A 21 21.27 -6.85 -10.06
CA ALA A 21 20.16 -5.96 -9.72
C ALA A 21 20.20 -4.66 -10.51
N LEU A 22 21.41 -4.15 -10.78
CA LEU A 22 21.64 -2.89 -11.48
C LEU A 22 21.52 -3.04 -13.01
N HIS A 23 21.46 -4.28 -13.53
CA HIS A 23 21.17 -4.49 -14.95
C HIS A 23 19.76 -3.99 -15.30
N GLY A 24 19.71 -3.03 -16.22
CA GLY A 24 18.46 -2.43 -16.67
C GLY A 24 17.86 -1.42 -15.70
N LEU A 25 18.59 -1.01 -14.64
CA LEU A 25 18.23 0.13 -13.81
C LEU A 25 17.98 1.36 -14.71
N GLY A 26 16.86 2.06 -14.50
CA GLY A 26 16.41 3.16 -15.35
C GLY A 26 15.61 2.77 -16.60
N LYS A 27 15.52 1.47 -16.92
CA LYS A 27 14.57 0.98 -17.96
C LYS A 27 13.18 0.70 -17.38
N ARG A 28 13.10 0.39 -16.09
CA ARG A 28 11.85 0.23 -15.34
C ARG A 28 11.49 1.56 -14.67
N PRO A 29 10.19 1.84 -14.43
CA PRO A 29 9.80 2.94 -13.57
C PRO A 29 10.46 2.80 -12.19
N PHE A 30 10.80 3.94 -11.58
CA PHE A 30 11.38 3.99 -10.25
C PHE A 30 10.48 4.78 -9.29
N ALA A 31 10.30 4.28 -8.08
CA ALA A 31 9.45 4.87 -7.05
C ALA A 31 10.13 4.92 -5.68
N PHE A 32 9.58 5.75 -4.80
CA PHE A 32 9.92 5.75 -3.37
C PHE A 32 8.70 5.39 -2.53
N TYR A 33 8.92 4.53 -1.54
CA TYR A 33 7.99 4.34 -0.43
C TYR A 33 8.65 4.87 0.84
N VAL A 34 7.95 5.70 1.61
CA VAL A 34 8.45 6.27 2.85
C VAL A 34 7.56 5.77 3.99
N HIS A 35 8.12 4.89 4.82
CA HIS A 35 7.43 4.28 5.95
C HIS A 35 7.55 5.15 7.20
N VAL A 36 6.44 5.78 7.61
CA VAL A 36 6.33 6.51 8.87
C VAL A 36 5.75 5.57 9.93
N PRO A 37 6.52 5.17 10.96
CA PRO A 37 6.11 4.09 11.86
C PRO A 37 5.21 4.57 13.02
N PHE A 38 4.84 5.86 13.09
CA PHE A 38 4.23 6.43 14.30
C PHE A 38 2.72 6.30 14.30
N CYS A 39 2.15 5.87 15.43
CA CYS A 39 0.73 5.89 15.70
C CYS A 39 0.43 6.57 17.05
N VAL A 40 -0.79 7.09 17.22
CA VAL A 40 -1.28 7.53 18.54
C VAL A 40 -1.66 6.30 19.37
N THR A 41 -2.43 5.40 18.76
CA THR A 41 -2.82 4.10 19.30
C THR A 41 -2.67 3.05 18.20
N ARG A 42 -2.46 1.79 18.61
CA ARG A 42 -2.40 0.66 17.67
C ARG A 42 -3.79 0.06 17.52
N CYS A 43 -4.41 0.15 16.34
CA CYS A 43 -5.70 -0.50 16.07
C CYS A 43 -5.59 -2.03 16.30
N GLY A 44 -6.67 -2.66 16.78
CA GLY A 44 -6.66 -4.07 17.18
C GLY A 44 -6.32 -5.05 16.06
N TYR A 45 -6.69 -4.70 14.82
CA TYR A 45 -6.46 -5.46 13.59
C TYR A 45 -5.12 -5.17 12.90
N CYS A 46 -4.43 -4.09 13.29
CA CYS A 46 -3.29 -3.58 12.52
C CYS A 46 -2.02 -4.43 12.71
N ASP A 47 -1.56 -5.01 11.61
CA ASP A 47 -0.33 -5.79 11.48
C ASP A 47 0.86 -4.96 10.97
N PHE A 48 0.66 -3.67 10.68
CA PHE A 48 1.74 -2.79 10.20
C PHE A 48 2.82 -2.56 11.25
N ASN A 49 4.04 -2.25 10.77
CA ASN A 49 5.20 -1.93 11.60
C ASN A 49 5.04 -0.55 12.28
N THR A 50 4.25 -0.51 13.35
CA THR A 50 3.84 0.74 14.00
C THR A 50 4.21 0.77 15.47
N TYR A 51 4.43 1.99 15.96
CA TYR A 51 4.91 2.27 17.32
C TYR A 51 4.19 3.49 17.88
N THR A 52 3.67 3.34 19.09
CA THR A 52 3.21 4.44 19.94
C THR A 52 4.38 5.12 20.63
N ALA A 53 4.15 6.32 21.18
CA ALA A 53 5.21 7.08 21.87
C ALA A 53 5.87 6.29 23.01
N THR A 54 5.12 5.42 23.69
CA THR A 54 5.63 4.56 24.78
C THR A 54 6.48 3.39 24.31
N GLU A 55 6.35 2.97 23.04
CA GLU A 55 7.05 1.81 22.49
C GLU A 55 8.39 2.16 21.81
N LEU A 56 8.62 3.43 21.48
CA LEU A 56 9.82 3.87 20.73
C LEU A 56 11.13 3.74 21.51
N GLY A 57 11.08 3.79 22.84
CA GLY A 57 12.28 3.87 23.68
C GLY A 57 13.17 5.10 23.39
N PRO A 58 14.38 5.17 23.96
CA PRO A 58 15.31 6.25 23.66
C PRO A 58 15.96 6.08 22.27
N GLY A 59 16.29 7.20 21.61
CA GLY A 59 17.12 7.21 20.39
C GLY A 59 16.37 7.32 19.06
N ALA A 60 15.05 7.33 19.06
CA ALA A 60 14.24 7.71 17.90
C ALA A 60 13.00 8.52 18.34
N SER A 61 12.69 9.59 17.62
CA SER A 61 11.50 10.40 17.85
C SER A 61 10.87 10.84 16.52
N ARG A 62 9.69 11.45 16.60
CA ARG A 62 9.04 12.12 15.46
C ARG A 62 9.93 13.24 14.93
N ASP A 63 10.47 14.07 15.83
CA ASP A 63 11.29 15.24 15.48
C ASP A 63 12.60 14.85 14.75
N SER A 64 13.19 13.70 15.06
CA SER A 64 14.42 13.23 14.41
C SER A 64 14.17 12.39 13.15
N TYR A 65 12.92 12.04 12.85
CA TYR A 65 12.60 11.07 11.80
C TYR A 65 13.00 11.59 10.42
N ALA A 66 12.65 12.84 10.07
CA ALA A 66 12.93 13.41 8.76
C ALA A 66 14.42 13.40 8.44
N ASP A 67 15.27 13.82 9.39
CA ASP A 67 16.73 13.79 9.22
C ASP A 67 17.26 12.39 8.99
N THR A 68 16.67 11.40 9.68
CA THR A 68 17.06 10.00 9.55
C THR A 68 16.64 9.43 8.19
N ALA A 69 15.40 9.69 7.75
CA ALA A 69 14.91 9.31 6.42
C ALA A 69 15.75 9.95 5.30
N ILE A 70 16.10 11.23 5.41
CA ILE A 70 16.95 11.94 4.44
C ILE A 70 18.35 11.29 4.34
N ARG A 71 18.92 10.79 5.45
CA ARG A 71 20.18 10.05 5.41
C ARG A 71 20.08 8.76 4.59
N GLU A 72 18.95 8.05 4.69
CA GLU A 72 18.70 6.87 3.88
C GLU A 72 18.50 7.22 2.39
N VAL A 73 17.75 8.28 2.06
CA VAL A 73 17.62 8.75 0.66
C VAL A 73 19.00 9.02 0.04
N ARG A 74 19.89 9.70 0.78
CA ARG A 74 21.28 9.92 0.34
C ARG A 74 22.08 8.63 0.22
N MET A 75 21.80 7.63 1.06
CA MET A 75 22.42 6.31 0.95
C MET A 75 21.93 5.58 -0.31
N ALA A 76 20.62 5.64 -0.59
CA ALA A 76 20.05 5.10 -1.82
C ALA A 76 20.76 5.67 -3.05
N ARG A 77 21.00 6.98 -3.09
CA ARG A 77 21.73 7.61 -4.21
C ARG A 77 23.16 7.09 -4.32
N ARG A 78 23.88 6.91 -3.22
CA ARG A 78 25.22 6.31 -3.23
C ARG A 78 25.22 4.86 -3.73
N VAL A 79 24.22 4.07 -3.33
CA VAL A 79 24.10 2.65 -3.71
C VAL A 79 23.73 2.49 -5.20
N LEU A 80 22.81 3.31 -5.70
CA LEU A 80 22.33 3.26 -7.08
C LEU A 80 23.23 4.02 -8.07
N GLY A 81 24.12 4.88 -7.57
CA GLY A 81 25.02 5.70 -8.36
C GLY A 81 24.32 6.83 -9.12
N ASP A 82 25.02 7.38 -10.12
CA ASP A 82 24.58 8.56 -10.88
C ASP A 82 23.65 8.21 -12.07
N VAL A 83 22.97 7.07 -12.02
CA VAL A 83 21.98 6.70 -13.05
C VAL A 83 20.82 7.71 -12.99
N ASP A 84 20.37 8.16 -14.16
CA ASP A 84 19.18 9.00 -14.29
C ASP A 84 17.92 8.18 -14.00
N LEU A 85 17.28 8.48 -12.87
CA LEU A 85 16.18 7.71 -12.27
C LEU A 85 15.05 8.63 -11.83
N PRO A 86 14.40 9.35 -12.77
CA PRO A 86 13.36 10.30 -12.42
C PRO A 86 12.20 9.56 -11.73
N VAL A 87 11.96 9.90 -10.47
CA VAL A 87 11.01 9.24 -9.58
C VAL A 87 9.60 9.46 -10.10
N LYS A 88 8.90 8.37 -10.40
CA LYS A 88 7.53 8.41 -10.96
C LYS A 88 6.48 8.57 -9.88
N THR A 89 6.70 7.98 -8.71
CA THR A 89 5.79 8.08 -7.58
C THR A 89 6.55 8.12 -6.25
N VAL A 90 6.01 8.85 -5.29
CA VAL A 90 6.41 8.81 -3.88
C VAL A 90 5.16 8.48 -3.06
N PHE A 91 5.22 7.46 -2.23
CA PHE A 91 4.11 7.10 -1.36
C PHE A 91 4.55 7.08 0.09
N VAL A 92 3.96 7.94 0.91
CA VAL A 92 4.22 8.03 2.34
C VAL A 92 3.11 7.32 3.08
N GLY A 93 3.43 6.20 3.73
CA GLY A 93 2.46 5.36 4.42
C GLY A 93 3.01 4.78 5.72
N GLY A 94 2.31 3.80 6.28
CA GLY A 94 2.76 3.05 7.45
C GLY A 94 1.79 3.19 8.62
N GLY A 95 2.22 3.81 9.71
CA GLY A 95 1.35 4.12 10.84
C GLY A 95 0.40 5.26 10.53
N THR A 96 0.81 6.48 10.84
CA THR A 96 0.05 7.68 10.49
C THR A 96 1.06 8.76 10.09
N PRO A 97 1.39 8.85 8.79
CA PRO A 97 2.33 9.85 8.26
C PRO A 97 2.05 11.27 8.77
N THR A 98 0.78 11.65 8.81
CA THR A 98 0.29 12.96 9.23
C THR A 98 0.37 13.22 10.74
N LEU A 99 0.97 12.33 11.53
CA LEU A 99 1.45 12.68 12.88
C LEU A 99 2.78 13.43 12.85
N LEU A 100 3.48 13.41 11.71
CA LEU A 100 4.62 14.28 11.47
C LEU A 100 4.13 15.65 10.99
N PRO A 101 4.85 16.74 11.31
CA PRO A 101 4.61 18.03 10.70
C PRO A 101 4.67 17.94 9.16
N PRO A 102 3.77 18.61 8.42
CA PRO A 102 3.84 18.66 6.95
C PRO A 102 5.20 19.11 6.42
N ASP A 103 5.85 20.04 7.13
CA ASP A 103 7.17 20.56 6.77
C ASP A 103 8.23 19.44 6.79
N ASP A 104 8.14 18.48 7.70
CA ASP A 104 9.06 17.33 7.76
C ASP A 104 8.84 16.34 6.61
N LEU A 105 7.59 16.08 6.24
CA LEU A 105 7.26 15.28 5.07
C LEU A 105 7.75 15.96 3.78
N GLY A 106 7.57 17.28 3.68
CA GLY A 106 8.08 18.09 2.57
C GLY A 106 9.62 18.07 2.48
N ARG A 107 10.33 18.07 3.61
CA ARG A 107 11.80 17.94 3.63
C ARG A 107 12.27 16.59 3.10
N VAL A 108 11.58 15.49 3.42
CA VAL A 108 11.91 14.17 2.87
C VAL A 108 11.65 14.12 1.38
N LEU A 109 10.50 14.61 0.92
CA LEU A 109 10.18 14.69 -0.51
C LEU A 109 11.18 15.56 -1.28
N SER A 110 11.56 16.71 -0.74
CA SER A 110 12.57 17.59 -1.33
C SER A 110 13.94 16.91 -1.41
N ALA A 111 14.32 16.10 -0.43
CA ALA A 111 15.55 15.31 -0.52
C ALA A 111 15.47 14.24 -1.62
N ILE A 112 14.32 13.59 -1.79
CA ILE A 112 14.10 12.66 -2.91
C ILE A 112 14.24 13.39 -4.25
N ASP A 113 13.65 14.57 -4.39
CA ASP A 113 13.74 15.38 -5.61
C ASP A 113 15.18 15.87 -5.88
N VAL A 114 15.90 16.35 -4.85
CA VAL A 114 17.29 16.79 -5.00
C VAL A 114 18.20 15.63 -5.39
N GLU A 115 18.04 14.48 -4.74
CA GLU A 115 18.91 13.33 -4.99
C GLU A 115 18.53 12.67 -6.32
N PHE A 116 17.25 12.45 -6.63
CA PHE A 116 16.79 11.63 -7.77
C PHE A 116 16.09 12.37 -8.90
N GLY A 117 15.53 13.54 -8.62
CA GLY A 117 14.60 14.25 -9.49
C GLY A 117 13.22 13.59 -9.50
N LEU A 118 12.17 14.39 -9.40
CA LEU A 118 10.81 13.94 -9.68
C LEU A 118 10.55 13.99 -11.19
N ALA A 119 9.94 12.94 -11.73
CA ALA A 119 9.46 12.97 -13.10
C ALA A 119 8.36 14.05 -13.26
N PRO A 120 8.23 14.68 -14.45
CA PRO A 120 7.08 15.53 -14.73
C PRO A 120 5.76 14.79 -14.48
N GLY A 121 4.89 15.39 -13.66
CA GLY A 121 3.64 14.76 -13.23
C GLY A 121 3.84 13.54 -12.33
N ALA A 122 4.89 13.50 -11.51
CA ALA A 122 5.04 12.47 -10.48
C ALA A 122 3.85 12.49 -9.52
N GLU A 123 3.36 11.31 -9.13
CA GLU A 123 2.31 11.18 -8.13
C GLU A 123 2.95 11.13 -6.74
N VAL A 124 2.53 12.03 -5.84
CA VAL A 124 3.02 12.07 -4.45
C VAL A 124 1.84 11.87 -3.52
N THR A 125 1.81 10.71 -2.87
CA THR A 125 0.72 10.27 -2.00
C THR A 125 1.13 10.31 -0.54
N THR A 126 0.23 10.77 0.34
CA THR A 126 0.32 10.49 1.78
C THR A 126 -0.93 9.77 2.27
N GLU A 127 -0.74 8.76 3.10
CA GLU A 127 -1.81 8.26 3.97
C GLU A 127 -2.07 9.25 5.12
N ALA A 128 -3.32 9.34 5.54
CA ALA A 128 -3.75 10.19 6.63
C ALA A 128 -4.87 9.53 7.46
N ASN A 129 -4.78 9.70 8.78
CA ASN A 129 -5.94 9.51 9.64
C ASN A 129 -6.79 10.80 9.57
N PRO A 130 -8.11 10.74 9.32
CA PRO A 130 -8.98 11.93 9.32
C PRO A 130 -8.84 12.81 10.58
N GLU A 131 -8.51 12.24 11.74
CA GLU A 131 -8.34 12.97 13.01
C GLU A 131 -6.96 13.61 13.18
N SER A 132 -5.99 13.28 12.31
CA SER A 132 -4.61 13.76 12.41
C SER A 132 -4.31 15.00 11.57
N VAL A 133 -5.28 15.45 10.77
CA VAL A 133 -5.10 16.60 9.87
C VAL A 133 -6.12 17.69 10.17
N ASP A 134 -5.72 18.93 9.96
CA ASP A 134 -6.59 20.10 9.87
C ASP A 134 -6.43 20.81 8.51
N GLU A 135 -7.29 21.80 8.23
CA GLU A 135 -7.27 22.54 6.96
C GLU A 135 -5.90 23.16 6.65
N ALA A 136 -5.20 23.69 7.66
CA ALA A 136 -3.90 24.32 7.49
C ALA A 136 -2.81 23.29 7.15
N SER A 137 -2.82 22.14 7.81
CA SER A 137 -1.86 21.05 7.57
C SER A 137 -2.02 20.46 6.17
N ILE A 138 -3.26 20.31 5.68
CA ILE A 138 -3.56 19.87 4.31
C ILE A 138 -3.04 20.87 3.29
N GLY A 139 -3.26 22.18 3.52
CA GLY A 139 -2.70 23.24 2.67
C GLY A 139 -1.18 23.16 2.57
N LYS A 140 -0.49 22.98 3.70
CA LYS A 140 0.97 22.80 3.73
C LYS A 140 1.45 21.55 3.00
N LEU A 141 0.73 20.43 3.10
CA LEU A 141 1.05 19.22 2.34
C LEU A 141 0.96 19.49 0.83
N ARG A 142 -0.08 20.21 0.38
CA ARG A 142 -0.18 20.58 -1.04
C ARG A 142 0.99 21.45 -1.47
N GLU A 143 1.32 22.49 -0.69
CA GLU A 143 2.45 23.39 -0.95
C GLU A 143 3.78 22.65 -1.02
N ALA A 144 3.95 21.60 -0.19
CA ALA A 144 5.13 20.75 -0.20
C ALA A 144 5.24 19.85 -1.45
N GLY A 145 4.18 19.72 -2.25
CA GLY A 145 4.17 18.95 -3.50
C GLY A 145 3.38 17.65 -3.46
N PHE A 146 2.64 17.36 -2.39
CA PHE A 146 1.72 16.22 -2.36
C PHE A 146 0.56 16.44 -3.34
N THR A 147 0.19 15.41 -4.10
CA THR A 147 -0.86 15.46 -5.13
C THR A 147 -2.05 14.55 -4.82
N ARG A 148 -1.86 13.56 -3.93
CA ARG A 148 -2.88 12.57 -3.53
C ARG A 148 -2.91 12.37 -2.02
N VAL A 149 -4.10 12.16 -1.45
CA VAL A 149 -4.26 11.74 -0.04
C VAL A 149 -5.12 10.50 0.05
N SER A 150 -4.71 9.55 0.90
CA SER A 150 -5.46 8.34 1.26
C SER A 150 -5.98 8.46 2.68
N TYR A 151 -7.30 8.54 2.87
CA TYR A 151 -7.90 8.64 4.19
C TYR A 151 -8.40 7.28 4.68
N GLY A 152 -7.88 6.87 5.83
CA GLY A 152 -8.32 5.65 6.50
C GLY A 152 -9.69 5.79 7.17
N MET A 153 -10.78 5.72 6.39
CA MET A 153 -12.19 5.80 6.83
C MET A 153 -12.67 4.52 7.53
N GLN A 154 -12.30 3.36 7.01
CA GLN A 154 -12.68 2.02 7.49
C GLN A 154 -14.18 1.72 7.40
N SER A 155 -15.02 2.46 8.12
CA SER A 155 -16.48 2.30 8.16
C SER A 155 -17.17 3.60 8.57
N ALA A 156 -18.42 3.79 8.17
CA ALA A 156 -19.28 4.88 8.68
C ALA A 156 -20.08 4.48 9.93
N ARG A 157 -19.96 3.23 10.39
CA ARG A 157 -20.76 2.69 11.50
C ARG A 157 -19.95 2.66 12.79
N GLU A 158 -20.41 3.36 13.81
CA GLU A 158 -19.69 3.51 15.08
C GLU A 158 -19.38 2.17 15.76
N HIS A 159 -20.31 1.20 15.72
CA HIS A 159 -20.08 -0.10 16.33
C HIS A 159 -19.03 -0.93 15.57
N VAL A 160 -18.94 -0.79 14.24
CA VAL A 160 -17.89 -1.42 13.43
C VAL A 160 -16.54 -0.79 13.74
N LEU A 161 -16.46 0.54 13.79
CA LEU A 161 -15.25 1.26 14.15
C LEU A 161 -14.76 0.91 15.56
N ALA A 162 -15.67 0.67 16.51
CA ALA A 162 -15.33 0.24 17.86
C ALA A 162 -14.64 -1.12 17.88
N VAL A 163 -15.09 -2.08 17.07
CA VAL A 163 -14.45 -3.41 16.93
C VAL A 163 -13.06 -3.28 16.31
N LEU A 164 -12.90 -2.40 15.32
CA LEU A 164 -11.60 -2.09 14.71
C LEU A 164 -10.69 -1.24 15.61
N GLU A 165 -11.19 -0.81 16.77
CA GLU A 165 -10.53 0.09 17.71
C GLU A 165 -10.06 1.40 17.06
N ARG A 166 -10.87 1.92 16.15
CA ARG A 166 -10.59 3.13 15.40
C ARG A 166 -11.34 4.30 16.03
N ALA A 167 -10.58 5.22 16.63
CA ALA A 167 -11.12 6.46 17.17
C ALA A 167 -11.19 7.52 16.08
N HIS A 168 -12.30 7.62 15.37
CA HIS A 168 -12.69 8.83 14.63
C HIS A 168 -14.21 8.92 14.53
N THR A 169 -14.72 10.13 14.37
CA THR A 169 -16.17 10.35 14.20
C THR A 169 -16.55 10.23 12.71
N PRO A 170 -17.68 9.60 12.35
CA PRO A 170 -18.10 9.49 10.94
C PRO A 170 -18.18 10.85 10.21
N GLY A 171 -18.53 11.92 10.94
CA GLY A 171 -18.57 13.29 10.38
C GLY A 171 -17.21 13.89 10.01
N ARG A 172 -16.10 13.27 10.43
CA ARG A 172 -14.75 13.80 10.14
C ARG A 172 -14.34 13.60 8.68
N VAL A 173 -14.75 12.50 8.05
CA VAL A 173 -14.32 12.14 6.68
C VAL A 173 -14.81 13.17 5.65
N PRO A 174 -16.11 13.55 5.58
CA PRO A 174 -16.56 14.57 4.63
C PRO A 174 -15.83 15.91 4.77
N GLN A 175 -15.53 16.31 6.01
CA GLN A 175 -14.82 17.57 6.29
C GLN A 175 -13.39 17.56 5.75
N VAL A 176 -12.60 16.50 6.01
CA VAL A 176 -11.22 16.45 5.52
C VAL A 176 -11.16 16.30 3.99
N VAL A 177 -12.14 15.63 3.39
CA VAL A 177 -12.28 15.56 1.93
C VAL A 177 -12.56 16.95 1.34
N GLU A 178 -13.45 17.74 1.94
CA GLU A 178 -13.71 19.12 1.52
C GLU A 178 -12.44 19.99 1.59
N TRP A 179 -11.71 19.94 2.71
CA TRP A 179 -10.44 20.67 2.87
C TRP A 179 -9.40 20.25 1.83
N THR A 180 -9.29 18.94 1.56
CA THR A 180 -8.36 18.38 0.57
C THR A 180 -8.68 18.87 -0.83
N ARG A 181 -9.96 18.88 -1.20
CA ARG A 181 -10.41 19.42 -2.49
C ARG A 181 -10.16 20.93 -2.59
N LYS A 182 -10.47 21.69 -1.54
CA LYS A 182 -10.22 23.14 -1.47
C LYS A 182 -8.74 23.50 -1.59
N ALA A 183 -7.86 22.67 -1.00
CA ALA A 183 -6.42 22.84 -1.13
C ALA A 183 -5.89 22.52 -2.54
N GLY A 184 -6.70 21.91 -3.41
CA GLY A 184 -6.34 21.64 -4.81
C GLY A 184 -5.53 20.37 -5.00
N PHE A 185 -5.74 19.36 -4.15
CA PHE A 185 -5.27 18.00 -4.41
C PHE A 185 -5.94 17.43 -5.66
N GLU A 186 -5.17 16.62 -6.40
CA GLU A 186 -5.63 16.01 -7.64
C GLU A 186 -6.48 14.76 -7.36
N HIS A 187 -6.11 14.00 -6.33
CA HIS A 187 -6.72 12.71 -6.02
C HIS A 187 -7.03 12.53 -4.53
N ILE A 188 -8.18 11.94 -4.23
CA ILE A 188 -8.66 11.67 -2.87
C ILE A 188 -9.16 10.23 -2.82
N ASN A 189 -8.46 9.41 -2.05
CA ASN A 189 -8.88 8.05 -1.75
C ASN A 189 -9.54 7.94 -0.36
N LEU A 190 -10.55 7.09 -0.26
CA LEU A 190 -11.09 6.59 1.01
C LEU A 190 -10.83 5.08 1.13
N ASP A 191 -10.11 4.68 2.18
CA ASP A 191 -9.87 3.28 2.51
C ASP A 191 -10.99 2.76 3.42
N LEU A 192 -11.63 1.66 3.03
CA LEU A 192 -12.66 0.96 3.78
C LEU A 192 -12.24 -0.49 4.09
N ILE A 193 -12.80 -1.04 5.16
CA ILE A 193 -12.61 -2.45 5.55
C ILE A 193 -13.99 -3.09 5.73
N TYR A 194 -14.23 -4.19 5.03
CA TYR A 194 -15.43 -5.01 5.18
C TYR A 194 -15.10 -6.38 5.80
N GLY A 195 -16.11 -7.05 6.35
CA GLY A 195 -15.94 -8.34 7.03
C GLY A 195 -15.64 -8.22 8.53
N THR A 196 -15.90 -7.04 9.12
CA THR A 196 -15.66 -6.83 10.56
C THR A 196 -16.65 -7.67 11.40
N PRO A 197 -16.21 -8.31 12.51
CA PRO A 197 -17.11 -9.08 13.36
C PRO A 197 -18.31 -8.25 13.85
N GLY A 198 -19.52 -8.73 13.58
CA GLY A 198 -20.77 -8.06 13.92
C GLY A 198 -21.27 -7.05 12.88
N GLU A 199 -20.51 -6.75 11.83
CA GLU A 199 -20.95 -5.93 10.70
C GLU A 199 -22.02 -6.68 9.89
N THR A 200 -23.10 -5.98 9.52
CA THR A 200 -24.14 -6.48 8.61
C THR A 200 -23.95 -5.96 7.19
N ASP A 201 -24.70 -6.49 6.23
CA ASP A 201 -24.64 -5.99 4.85
C ASP A 201 -25.22 -4.58 4.71
N ASP A 202 -26.18 -4.20 5.56
CA ASP A 202 -26.73 -2.84 5.63
C ASP A 202 -25.73 -1.85 6.25
N ASP A 203 -24.87 -2.34 7.15
CA ASP A 203 -23.75 -1.56 7.68
C ASP A 203 -22.71 -1.28 6.60
N TRP A 204 -22.38 -2.30 5.82
CA TRP A 204 -21.45 -2.20 4.70
C TRP A 204 -21.97 -1.27 3.60
N ARG A 205 -23.22 -1.46 3.14
CA ARG A 205 -23.87 -0.57 2.17
C ARG A 205 -23.86 0.88 2.64
N GLY A 206 -24.25 1.13 3.89
CA GLY A 206 -24.24 2.49 4.43
C GLY A 206 -22.84 3.12 4.53
N SER A 207 -21.80 2.30 4.71
CA SER A 207 -20.41 2.80 4.69
C SER A 207 -19.97 3.17 3.27
N LEU A 208 -20.32 2.36 2.27
CA LEU A 208 -20.08 2.67 0.86
C LEU A 208 -20.86 3.91 0.40
N GLU A 209 -22.13 4.03 0.75
CA GLU A 209 -22.96 5.20 0.46
C GLU A 209 -22.38 6.48 1.08
N ALA A 210 -21.91 6.40 2.34
CA ALA A 210 -21.27 7.53 3.00
C ALA A 210 -19.95 7.92 2.34
N ALA A 211 -19.15 6.94 1.88
CA ALA A 211 -17.92 7.20 1.13
C ALA A 211 -18.24 7.87 -0.22
N LEU A 212 -19.19 7.32 -0.98
CA LEU A 212 -19.61 7.86 -2.27
C LEU A 212 -20.19 9.27 -2.15
N ALA A 213 -20.92 9.58 -1.07
CA ALA A 213 -21.44 10.93 -0.80
C ALA A 213 -20.34 11.98 -0.58
N ALA A 214 -19.11 11.58 -0.25
CA ALA A 214 -17.96 12.48 -0.18
C ALA A 214 -17.34 12.75 -1.57
N GLU A 215 -17.80 12.06 -2.61
CA GLU A 215 -17.33 12.14 -3.99
C GLU A 215 -15.81 11.96 -4.12
N PRO A 216 -15.22 10.85 -3.62
CA PRO A 216 -13.83 10.52 -3.88
C PRO A 216 -13.67 10.09 -5.34
N ASP A 217 -12.47 10.27 -5.89
CA ASP A 217 -12.14 9.73 -7.22
C ASP A 217 -11.53 8.33 -7.16
N HIS A 218 -11.32 7.82 -5.95
CA HIS A 218 -10.76 6.51 -5.69
C HIS A 218 -11.27 5.93 -4.38
N VAL A 219 -11.53 4.62 -4.36
CA VAL A 219 -11.93 3.88 -3.16
C VAL A 219 -11.13 2.60 -3.09
N SER A 220 -10.50 2.37 -1.93
CA SER A 220 -9.96 1.05 -1.57
C SER A 220 -10.94 0.35 -0.64
N ALA A 221 -11.32 -0.90 -0.94
CA ALA A 221 -12.13 -1.72 -0.05
C ALA A 221 -11.42 -3.05 0.22
N TYR A 222 -10.97 -3.24 1.46
CA TYR A 222 -10.20 -4.40 1.89
C TYR A 222 -11.06 -5.37 2.69
N ALA A 223 -10.93 -6.67 2.42
CA ALA A 223 -11.43 -7.69 3.33
C ALA A 223 -10.62 -7.65 4.64
N LEU A 224 -11.30 -7.75 5.78
CA LEU A 224 -10.63 -7.84 7.08
C LEU A 224 -9.90 -9.18 7.19
N ILE A 225 -8.58 -9.12 7.27
CA ILE A 225 -7.73 -10.29 7.51
C ILE A 225 -7.38 -10.36 9.01
N VAL A 226 -7.53 -11.54 9.60
CA VAL A 226 -7.14 -11.80 10.99
C VAL A 226 -5.69 -12.25 11.04
N GLU A 227 -4.79 -11.27 11.16
CA GLU A 227 -3.34 -11.52 11.16
C GLU A 227 -2.82 -12.04 12.50
N GLU A 228 -1.98 -13.08 12.46
CA GLU A 228 -1.36 -13.62 13.66
C GLU A 228 -0.50 -12.58 14.39
N GLY A 229 -0.60 -12.57 15.72
CA GLY A 229 0.11 -11.59 16.57
C GLY A 229 -0.64 -10.26 16.76
N THR A 230 -1.78 -10.05 16.11
CA THR A 230 -2.67 -8.91 16.38
C THR A 230 -3.55 -9.15 17.62
N ARG A 231 -4.12 -8.06 18.17
CA ARG A 231 -5.08 -8.17 19.28
C ARG A 231 -6.39 -8.80 18.81
N LEU A 232 -6.83 -8.47 17.60
CA LEU A 232 -7.98 -9.08 16.94
C LEU A 232 -7.83 -10.61 16.87
N ALA A 233 -6.69 -11.11 16.38
CA ALA A 233 -6.44 -12.56 16.33
C ALA A 233 -6.47 -13.21 17.72
N ALA A 234 -6.02 -12.50 18.76
CA ALA A 234 -6.09 -13.00 20.13
C ALA A 234 -7.54 -13.06 20.65
N GLN A 235 -8.38 -12.07 20.33
CA GLN A 235 -9.80 -12.04 20.69
C GLN A 235 -10.59 -13.14 19.96
N VAL A 236 -10.37 -13.30 18.65
CA VAL A 236 -10.99 -14.36 17.84
C VAL A 236 -10.62 -15.75 18.38
N ARG A 237 -9.33 -15.99 18.67
CA ARG A 237 -8.87 -17.26 19.25
C ARG A 237 -9.48 -17.56 20.63
N ARG A 238 -9.81 -16.53 21.42
CA ARG A 238 -10.49 -16.68 22.72
C ARG A 238 -12.00 -16.82 22.59
N GLY A 239 -12.57 -16.69 21.39
CA GLY A 239 -14.01 -16.70 21.16
C GLY A 239 -14.72 -15.42 21.63
N GLU A 240 -13.98 -14.33 21.85
CA GLU A 240 -14.54 -13.02 22.22
C GLU A 240 -15.14 -12.30 21.00
N LEU A 241 -14.60 -12.56 19.81
CA LEU A 241 -15.10 -12.08 18.53
C LEU A 241 -15.25 -13.26 17.57
N THR A 242 -16.26 -13.23 16.72
CA THR A 242 -16.43 -14.21 15.63
C THR A 242 -15.34 -14.00 14.59
N ALA A 243 -14.79 -15.09 14.03
CA ALA A 243 -13.91 -14.99 12.88
C ALA A 243 -14.69 -14.43 11.66
N PRO A 244 -14.05 -13.65 10.78
CA PRO A 244 -14.65 -13.30 9.49
C PRO A 244 -15.06 -14.54 8.71
N ASP A 245 -16.17 -14.44 7.99
CA ASP A 245 -16.73 -15.50 7.15
C ASP A 245 -16.41 -15.20 5.68
N ASP A 246 -15.75 -16.13 5.01
CA ASP A 246 -15.30 -15.98 3.62
C ASP A 246 -16.47 -15.79 2.63
N ASP A 247 -17.59 -16.47 2.83
CA ASP A 247 -18.77 -16.33 1.96
C ASP A 247 -19.41 -14.94 2.17
N ALA A 248 -19.51 -14.48 3.42
CA ALA A 248 -19.99 -13.13 3.71
C ALA A 248 -19.07 -12.04 3.15
N MET A 249 -17.75 -12.26 3.18
CA MET A 249 -16.78 -11.34 2.57
C MET A 249 -16.89 -11.33 1.04
N ALA A 250 -17.15 -12.48 0.40
CA ALA A 250 -17.40 -12.55 -1.04
C ALA A 250 -18.68 -11.79 -1.43
N ASP A 251 -19.76 -11.94 -0.66
CA ASP A 251 -21.01 -11.19 -0.87
C ASP A 251 -20.79 -9.67 -0.72
N ARG A 252 -20.00 -9.24 0.27
CA ARG A 252 -19.67 -7.82 0.49
C ARG A 252 -18.77 -7.23 -0.59
N TYR A 253 -17.87 -8.03 -1.16
CA TYR A 253 -17.12 -7.64 -2.35
C TYR A 253 -18.06 -7.40 -3.54
N LEU A 254 -19.07 -8.26 -3.74
CA LEU A 254 -20.07 -8.07 -4.80
C LEU A 254 -20.92 -6.81 -4.58
N ILE A 255 -21.29 -6.52 -3.32
CA ILE A 255 -21.97 -5.25 -2.96
C ILE A 255 -21.08 -4.04 -3.30
N ALA A 256 -19.79 -4.11 -3.00
CA ALA A 256 -18.84 -3.05 -3.31
C ALA A 256 -18.71 -2.84 -4.82
N GLU A 257 -18.50 -3.91 -5.59
CA GLU A 257 -18.44 -3.86 -7.05
C GLU A 257 -19.72 -3.24 -7.65
N GLU A 258 -20.90 -3.69 -7.22
CA GLU A 258 -22.17 -3.16 -7.70
C GLU A 258 -22.32 -1.66 -7.43
N LEU A 259 -22.13 -1.24 -6.17
CA LEU A 259 -22.33 0.15 -5.77
C LEU A 259 -21.28 1.09 -6.36
N LEU A 260 -19.99 0.73 -6.31
CA LEU A 260 -18.91 1.56 -6.80
C LEU A 260 -18.97 1.71 -8.34
N SER A 261 -19.15 0.60 -9.07
CA SER A 261 -19.32 0.63 -10.53
C SER A 261 -20.60 1.36 -10.95
N GLY A 262 -21.70 1.22 -10.20
CA GLY A 262 -22.93 1.97 -10.41
C GLY A 262 -22.78 3.49 -10.27
N HIS A 263 -21.77 3.94 -9.53
CA HIS A 263 -21.42 5.36 -9.34
C HIS A 263 -20.23 5.82 -10.20
N GLY A 264 -19.80 5.00 -11.17
CA GLY A 264 -18.74 5.36 -12.13
C GLY A 264 -17.31 5.17 -11.62
N LEU A 265 -17.11 4.45 -10.51
CA LEU A 265 -15.78 4.00 -10.07
C LEU A 265 -15.53 2.59 -10.62
N HIS A 266 -14.44 2.41 -11.34
CA HIS A 266 -14.14 1.16 -12.03
C HIS A 266 -13.02 0.38 -11.33
N TRP A 267 -13.24 -0.92 -11.13
CA TRP A 267 -12.23 -1.83 -10.61
C TRP A 267 -10.98 -1.83 -11.51
N TYR A 268 -9.81 -1.56 -10.94
CA TYR A 268 -8.55 -1.56 -11.69
C TYR A 268 -7.50 -2.53 -11.11
N GLU A 269 -7.61 -2.86 -9.83
CA GLU A 269 -6.84 -3.91 -9.16
C GLU A 269 -7.60 -4.47 -7.94
N ILE A 270 -7.14 -5.61 -7.40
CA ILE A 270 -7.84 -6.47 -6.42
C ILE A 270 -8.80 -5.77 -5.46
N SER A 271 -8.39 -4.72 -4.77
CA SER A 271 -9.13 -4.05 -3.71
C SER A 271 -9.42 -2.57 -4.01
N ASN A 272 -9.24 -2.11 -5.26
CA ASN A 272 -9.32 -0.69 -5.58
C ASN A 272 -10.16 -0.38 -6.83
N TRP A 273 -10.96 0.68 -6.70
CA TRP A 273 -11.80 1.26 -7.74
C TRP A 273 -11.43 2.73 -7.94
N ALA A 274 -11.45 3.20 -9.19
CA ALA A 274 -11.10 4.57 -9.54
C ALA A 274 -12.05 5.14 -10.60
N ALA A 275 -12.33 6.44 -10.53
CA ALA A 275 -13.22 7.12 -11.48
C ALA A 275 -12.69 7.09 -12.92
N ASP A 276 -11.38 7.22 -13.09
CA ASP A 276 -10.70 7.09 -14.37
C ASP A 276 -9.24 6.61 -14.20
N PRO A 277 -8.55 6.19 -15.27
CA PRO A 277 -7.18 5.66 -15.19
C PRO A 277 -6.14 6.60 -14.55
N ARG A 278 -6.37 7.92 -14.52
CA ARG A 278 -5.50 8.88 -13.83
C ARG A 278 -5.75 8.90 -12.32
N ALA A 279 -6.97 8.58 -11.88
CA ALA A 279 -7.31 8.47 -10.47
C ALA A 279 -6.85 7.14 -9.85
N ALA A 280 -6.51 6.12 -10.66
CA ALA A 280 -5.89 4.89 -10.16
C ALA A 280 -4.55 5.17 -9.47
N CYS A 281 -4.29 4.54 -8.32
CA CYS A 281 -3.04 4.74 -7.58
C CYS A 281 -1.84 4.26 -8.39
N ARG A 282 -1.06 5.20 -8.94
CA ARG A 282 0.09 4.84 -9.78
C ARG A 282 1.14 4.11 -8.99
N HIS A 283 1.32 4.44 -7.71
CA HIS A 283 2.26 3.72 -6.85
C HIS A 283 1.90 2.24 -6.69
N ASN A 284 0.62 1.91 -6.45
CA ASN A 284 0.16 0.52 -6.37
C ASN A 284 0.42 -0.21 -7.69
N MET A 285 0.09 0.43 -8.83
CA MET A 285 0.32 -0.15 -10.16
C MET A 285 1.79 -0.47 -10.44
N LEU A 286 2.72 0.33 -9.92
CA LEU A 286 4.15 0.05 -10.04
C LEU A 286 4.56 -1.22 -9.28
N TYR A 287 3.98 -1.49 -8.11
CA TYR A 287 4.18 -2.76 -7.41
C TYR A 287 3.59 -3.93 -8.19
N TRP A 288 2.36 -3.81 -8.67
CA TRP A 288 1.70 -4.88 -9.42
C TRP A 288 2.40 -5.23 -10.74
N THR A 289 3.18 -4.31 -11.30
CA THR A 289 3.89 -4.49 -12.58
C THR A 289 5.40 -4.73 -12.42
N GLY A 290 5.89 -4.95 -11.19
CA GLY A 290 7.29 -5.31 -10.94
C GLY A 290 8.28 -4.18 -11.21
N ALA A 291 7.89 -2.92 -10.95
CA ALA A 291 8.78 -1.77 -11.05
C ALA A 291 9.91 -1.81 -9.99
N ASP A 292 10.85 -0.89 -10.10
CA ASP A 292 11.88 -0.70 -9.08
C ASP A 292 11.40 0.33 -8.04
N TRP A 293 11.72 0.10 -6.77
CA TRP A 293 11.47 1.09 -5.73
C TRP A 293 12.48 1.01 -4.59
N TRP A 294 12.69 2.15 -3.95
CA TRP A 294 13.43 2.24 -2.70
C TRP A 294 12.47 2.55 -1.54
N GLY A 295 12.46 1.66 -0.56
CA GLY A 295 11.76 1.83 0.71
C GLY A 295 12.63 2.55 1.72
N VAL A 296 12.13 3.66 2.27
CA VAL A 296 12.78 4.48 3.30
C VAL A 296 12.05 4.29 4.62
N GLY A 297 12.79 4.12 5.71
CA GLY A 297 12.23 4.06 7.06
C GLY A 297 12.23 2.66 7.69
N PRO A 298 11.84 2.58 8.99
CA PRO A 298 11.91 1.34 9.75
C PRO A 298 10.95 0.28 9.20
N GLY A 299 11.46 -0.91 8.92
CA GLY A 299 10.67 -2.00 8.31
C GLY A 299 10.31 -1.80 6.83
N ALA A 300 10.72 -0.70 6.19
CA ALA A 300 10.43 -0.50 4.77
C ALA A 300 11.06 -1.61 3.91
N HIS A 301 10.31 -2.05 2.90
CA HIS A 301 10.77 -3.01 1.90
C HIS A 301 11.13 -2.28 0.61
N SER A 302 12.13 -2.79 -0.09
CA SER A 302 12.62 -2.26 -1.35
C SER A 302 12.81 -3.36 -2.37
N HIS A 303 12.81 -3.01 -3.65
CA HIS A 303 13.08 -3.95 -4.73
C HIS A 303 13.74 -3.25 -5.91
N VAL A 304 14.87 -3.77 -6.36
CA VAL A 304 15.54 -3.31 -7.59
C VAL A 304 16.03 -4.52 -8.37
N GLY A 305 15.57 -4.66 -9.61
CA GLY A 305 16.08 -5.69 -10.54
C GLY A 305 16.00 -7.12 -10.01
N GLY A 306 14.96 -7.45 -9.24
CA GLY A 306 14.76 -8.76 -8.62
C GLY A 306 15.66 -9.03 -7.42
N THR A 307 16.22 -8.00 -6.79
CA THR A 307 16.73 -8.07 -5.42
C THR A 307 15.76 -7.35 -4.52
N ARG A 308 15.23 -8.03 -3.48
CA ARG A 308 14.34 -7.44 -2.48
C ARG A 308 15.07 -7.38 -1.14
N TRP A 309 14.88 -6.32 -0.37
CA TRP A 309 15.45 -6.21 0.97
C TRP A 309 14.52 -5.44 1.89
N TRP A 310 14.74 -5.60 3.21
CA TRP A 310 13.87 -5.02 4.22
C TRP A 310 14.65 -4.44 5.38
N ASN A 311 14.29 -3.24 5.78
CA ASN A 311 14.93 -2.53 6.88
C ASN A 311 14.61 -3.16 8.24
N VAL A 312 15.49 -2.96 9.22
CA VAL A 312 15.19 -3.28 10.61
C VAL A 312 13.91 -2.58 11.06
N LYS A 313 13.06 -3.29 11.80
CA LYS A 313 11.74 -2.81 12.20
C LYS A 313 11.76 -1.67 13.19
N HIS A 314 12.60 -1.77 14.22
CA HIS A 314 12.57 -0.85 15.35
C HIS A 314 13.18 0.51 14.98
N PRO A 315 12.47 1.64 15.19
CA PRO A 315 12.95 2.97 14.81
C PRO A 315 14.32 3.35 15.38
N ALA A 316 14.59 3.00 16.65
CA ALA A 316 15.89 3.25 17.27
C ALA A 316 17.04 2.46 16.60
N ALA A 317 16.83 1.20 16.22
CA ALA A 317 17.84 0.39 15.54
C ALA A 317 18.09 0.90 14.12
N TYR A 318 17.02 1.31 13.43
CA TYR A 318 17.09 1.96 12.12
C TYR A 318 17.90 3.27 12.17
N ALA A 319 17.59 4.14 13.13
CA ALA A 319 18.29 5.41 13.30
C ALA A 319 19.78 5.24 13.66
N ALA A 320 20.09 4.28 14.54
CA ALA A 320 21.47 3.99 14.95
C ALA A 320 22.35 3.56 13.76
N ARG A 321 21.87 2.63 12.92
CA ARG A 321 22.61 2.16 11.73
C ARG A 321 22.94 3.30 10.78
N LEU A 322 21.95 4.15 10.49
CA LEU A 322 22.14 5.32 9.62
C LEU A 322 23.03 6.41 10.23
N ALA A 323 23.04 6.55 11.56
CA ALA A 323 23.96 7.44 12.25
C ALA A 323 25.42 6.97 12.13
N GLU A 324 25.64 5.66 12.13
CA GLU A 324 26.94 5.00 11.91
C GLU A 324 27.35 4.94 10.43
N GLY A 325 26.47 5.34 9.51
CA GLY A 325 26.70 5.29 8.07
C GLY A 325 26.60 3.88 7.48
N THR A 326 25.97 2.94 8.17
CA THR A 326 25.75 1.57 7.71
C THR A 326 24.31 1.33 7.25
N THR A 327 24.11 0.33 6.41
CA THR A 327 22.79 0.02 5.85
C THR A 327 21.73 -0.27 6.94
N PRO A 328 20.53 0.32 6.82
CA PRO A 328 19.40 -0.05 7.69
C PRO A 328 18.81 -1.43 7.36
N ALA A 329 19.19 -2.05 6.24
CA ALA A 329 18.68 -3.33 5.80
C ALA A 329 18.99 -4.47 6.80
N HIS A 330 17.95 -5.19 7.23
CA HIS A 330 18.06 -6.36 8.07
C HIS A 330 18.59 -7.57 7.29
N ALA A 331 17.95 -7.87 6.16
CA ALA A 331 18.32 -8.95 5.25
C ALA A 331 17.80 -8.65 3.84
N ARG A 332 18.18 -9.49 2.87
CA ARG A 332 17.74 -9.44 1.47
C ARG A 332 17.48 -10.83 0.90
N GLU A 333 16.79 -10.86 -0.22
CA GLU A 333 16.68 -12.02 -1.11
C GLU A 333 16.99 -11.61 -2.56
N ILE A 334 17.43 -12.59 -3.37
CA ILE A 334 17.63 -12.45 -4.81
C ILE A 334 16.69 -13.41 -5.49
N LEU A 335 15.69 -12.86 -6.18
CA LEU A 335 14.64 -13.63 -6.85
C LEU A 335 15.23 -14.39 -8.05
N THR A 336 14.94 -15.68 -8.10
CA THR A 336 15.22 -16.54 -9.26
C THR A 336 14.31 -16.18 -10.44
N ASP A 337 14.62 -16.70 -11.63
CA ASP A 337 13.74 -16.51 -12.79
C ASP A 337 12.35 -17.15 -12.59
N GLU A 338 12.29 -18.24 -11.83
CA GLU A 338 11.04 -18.90 -11.44
C GLU A 338 10.23 -18.04 -10.48
N ASP A 339 10.86 -17.48 -9.43
CA ASP A 339 10.18 -16.56 -8.51
C ASP A 339 9.61 -15.36 -9.25
N ARG A 340 10.41 -14.74 -10.14
CA ARG A 340 9.98 -13.60 -10.96
C ARG A 340 8.81 -13.95 -11.87
N HIS A 341 8.80 -15.16 -12.42
CA HIS A 341 7.71 -15.63 -13.27
C HIS A 341 6.41 -15.80 -12.48
N ILE A 342 6.48 -16.52 -11.35
CA ILE A 342 5.34 -16.77 -10.46
C ILE A 342 4.79 -15.45 -9.92
N GLU A 343 5.66 -14.55 -9.44
CA GLU A 343 5.26 -13.24 -8.94
C GLU A 343 4.58 -12.41 -10.04
N ARG A 344 5.11 -12.42 -11.26
CA ARG A 344 4.50 -11.68 -12.37
C ARG A 344 3.09 -12.18 -12.68
N VAL A 345 2.88 -13.50 -12.73
CA VAL A 345 1.55 -14.08 -12.94
C VAL A 345 0.63 -13.74 -11.77
N MET A 346 1.09 -13.94 -10.54
CA MET A 346 0.35 -13.65 -9.31
C MET A 346 -0.11 -12.18 -9.26
N LEU A 347 0.80 -11.24 -9.51
CA LEU A 347 0.53 -9.81 -9.40
C LEU A 347 -0.31 -9.30 -10.57
N GLU A 348 0.04 -9.63 -11.81
CA GLU A 348 -0.66 -9.08 -12.98
C GLU A 348 -2.09 -9.64 -13.16
N LEU A 349 -2.38 -10.88 -12.71
CA LEU A 349 -3.75 -11.42 -12.76
C LEU A 349 -4.72 -10.66 -11.85
N ARG A 350 -4.22 -9.97 -10.83
CA ARG A 350 -5.02 -9.14 -9.92
C ARG A 350 -5.32 -7.74 -10.48
N LEU A 351 -4.89 -7.45 -11.69
CA LEU A 351 -5.16 -6.20 -12.39
C LEU A 351 -6.33 -6.35 -13.38
N ALA A 352 -7.05 -5.26 -13.64
CA ALA A 352 -8.08 -5.22 -14.69
C ALA A 352 -7.54 -5.48 -16.09
N GLN A 353 -6.27 -5.19 -16.33
CA GLN A 353 -5.63 -5.54 -17.59
C GLN A 353 -5.32 -7.04 -17.67
N GLY A 354 -5.13 -7.72 -16.54
CA GLY A 354 -4.70 -9.11 -16.46
C GLY A 354 -3.21 -9.32 -16.77
N CYS A 355 -2.81 -10.56 -17.06
CA CYS A 355 -1.44 -10.93 -17.44
C CYS A 355 -1.38 -11.47 -18.88
N PRO A 356 -0.21 -11.46 -19.56
CA PRO A 356 -0.04 -12.14 -20.84
C PRO A 356 -0.29 -13.65 -20.74
N ALA A 357 -1.10 -14.20 -21.63
CA ALA A 357 -1.50 -15.61 -21.59
C ALA A 357 -0.34 -16.58 -21.83
N HIS A 358 0.71 -16.16 -22.55
CA HIS A 358 1.90 -16.98 -22.78
C HIS A 358 2.74 -17.25 -21.52
N LEU A 359 2.42 -16.58 -20.41
CA LEU A 359 3.05 -16.84 -19.10
C LEU A 359 2.34 -17.97 -18.35
N LEU A 360 1.23 -18.50 -18.86
CA LEU A 360 0.39 -19.45 -18.13
C LEU A 360 0.52 -20.85 -18.73
N ASP A 361 0.19 -21.86 -17.93
CA ASP A 361 -0.12 -23.18 -18.47
C ASP A 361 -1.39 -23.10 -19.34
N ASP A 362 -1.27 -23.45 -20.63
CA ASP A 362 -2.36 -23.30 -21.62
C ASP A 362 -3.56 -24.21 -21.31
N GLU A 363 -3.33 -25.42 -20.77
CA GLU A 363 -4.44 -26.33 -20.44
C GLU A 363 -5.23 -25.79 -19.24
N ALA A 364 -4.54 -25.38 -18.19
CA ALA A 364 -5.13 -24.76 -17.02
C ALA A 364 -5.85 -23.47 -17.35
N ALA A 365 -5.26 -22.60 -18.17
CA ALA A 365 -5.88 -21.34 -18.61
C ALA A 365 -7.16 -21.59 -19.42
N ARG A 366 -7.15 -22.54 -20.37
CA ARG A 366 -8.38 -22.93 -21.10
C ARG A 366 -9.43 -23.53 -20.17
N ARG A 367 -9.05 -24.23 -19.11
CA ARG A 367 -10.00 -24.72 -18.09
C ARG A 367 -10.62 -23.56 -17.33
N ALA A 368 -9.80 -22.61 -16.86
CA ALA A 368 -10.27 -21.41 -16.16
C ALA A 368 -11.22 -20.56 -17.03
N VAL A 369 -10.98 -20.48 -18.35
CA VAL A 369 -11.93 -19.86 -19.29
C VAL A 369 -13.26 -20.62 -19.33
N ARG A 370 -13.25 -21.96 -19.45
CA ARG A 370 -14.48 -22.78 -19.43
C ARG A 370 -15.26 -22.67 -18.13
N ASP A 371 -14.55 -22.54 -17.00
CA ASP A 371 -15.13 -22.42 -15.66
C ASP A 371 -15.66 -21.00 -15.36
N GLY A 372 -15.49 -20.06 -16.31
CA GLY A 372 -15.91 -18.67 -16.20
C GLY A 372 -15.08 -17.84 -15.23
N LEU A 373 -13.81 -18.21 -15.01
CA LEU A 373 -12.87 -17.51 -14.13
C LEU A 373 -11.97 -16.53 -14.91
N ILE A 374 -11.73 -16.81 -16.19
CA ILE A 374 -11.01 -15.91 -17.13
C ILE A 374 -11.97 -15.49 -18.24
N GLU A 375 -11.90 -14.21 -18.61
CA GLU A 375 -12.66 -13.63 -19.73
C GLU A 375 -12.24 -14.25 -21.07
N PRO A 376 -13.17 -14.82 -21.86
CA PRO A 376 -12.83 -15.48 -23.13
C PRO A 376 -12.24 -14.54 -24.18
N ALA A 377 -12.83 -13.36 -24.37
CA ALA A 377 -12.42 -12.44 -25.44
C ALA A 377 -11.01 -11.85 -25.25
N PRO A 378 -10.60 -11.39 -24.05
CA PRO A 378 -9.20 -11.04 -23.77
C PRO A 378 -8.24 -12.24 -23.93
N TYR A 379 -8.66 -13.45 -23.55
CA TYR A 379 -7.81 -14.64 -23.66
C TYR A 379 -7.48 -14.97 -25.11
N GLU A 380 -8.45 -14.86 -26.02
CA GLU A 380 -8.24 -14.99 -27.46
C GLU A 380 -7.29 -13.92 -28.03
N GLN A 381 -7.18 -12.77 -27.36
CA GLN A 381 -6.25 -11.69 -27.69
C GLN A 381 -4.89 -11.81 -26.96
N GLY A 382 -4.65 -12.93 -26.26
CA GLY A 382 -3.39 -13.24 -25.60
C GLY A 382 -3.23 -12.64 -24.20
N ARG A 383 -4.33 -12.27 -23.52
CA ARG A 383 -4.31 -11.84 -22.11
C ARG A 383 -5.31 -12.60 -21.26
N ALA A 384 -4.86 -13.10 -20.10
CA ALA A 384 -5.74 -13.67 -19.10
C ALA A 384 -6.23 -12.56 -18.17
N VAL A 385 -7.53 -12.25 -18.22
CA VAL A 385 -8.20 -11.27 -17.36
C VAL A 385 -9.24 -12.00 -16.52
N LEU A 386 -9.25 -11.76 -15.21
CA LEU A 386 -10.23 -12.37 -14.32
C LEU A 386 -11.63 -11.81 -14.57
N THR A 387 -12.62 -12.69 -14.67
CA THR A 387 -14.04 -12.32 -14.56
C THR A 387 -14.33 -11.87 -13.12
N LEU A 388 -15.51 -11.30 -12.85
CA LEU A 388 -15.92 -11.00 -11.46
C LEU A 388 -15.86 -12.25 -10.56
N LYS A 389 -16.30 -13.41 -11.08
CA LYS A 389 -16.18 -14.70 -10.39
C LYS A 389 -14.70 -15.10 -10.17
N GLY A 390 -13.85 -14.84 -11.16
CA GLY A 390 -12.41 -15.07 -11.08
C GLY A 390 -11.73 -14.23 -10.00
N ARG A 391 -12.14 -12.97 -9.82
CA ARG A 391 -11.61 -12.06 -8.79
C ARG A 391 -11.81 -12.60 -7.38
N LEU A 392 -13.01 -13.13 -7.09
CA LEU A 392 -13.32 -13.76 -5.79
C LEU A 392 -12.45 -14.98 -5.47
N LEU A 393 -11.86 -15.60 -6.50
CA LEU A 393 -11.06 -16.81 -6.39
C LEU A 393 -9.61 -16.60 -6.87
N ALA A 394 -9.12 -15.36 -6.87
CA ALA A 394 -7.85 -14.99 -7.50
C ALA A 394 -6.67 -15.86 -7.02
N ASP A 395 -6.57 -16.13 -5.71
CA ASP A 395 -5.54 -16.99 -5.12
C ASP A 395 -5.58 -18.43 -5.67
N ALA A 396 -6.77 -19.01 -5.78
CA ALA A 396 -6.95 -20.35 -6.30
C ALA A 396 -6.69 -20.42 -7.80
N VAL A 397 -7.09 -19.38 -8.54
CA VAL A 397 -6.83 -19.25 -9.98
C VAL A 397 -5.33 -19.14 -10.22
N VAL A 398 -4.61 -18.28 -9.51
CA VAL A 398 -3.15 -18.14 -9.65
C VAL A 398 -2.45 -19.48 -9.43
N ARG A 399 -2.75 -20.18 -8.32
CA ARG A 399 -2.15 -21.50 -8.02
C ARG A 399 -2.45 -22.58 -9.05
N ALA A 400 -3.54 -22.44 -9.82
CA ALA A 400 -3.89 -23.39 -10.86
C ALA A 400 -3.18 -23.09 -12.19
N LEU A 401 -2.70 -21.86 -12.40
CA LEU A 401 -2.14 -21.38 -13.66
C LEU A 401 -0.61 -21.33 -13.70
N THR A 402 0.02 -21.34 -12.52
CA THR A 402 1.47 -21.47 -12.29
C THR A 402 1.77 -22.85 -11.73
#